data_AF-A0A0B0SA50-F1
#
_entry.id   AF-A0A0B0SA50-F1
#
_cell.length_a   1.000
_cell.length_b   1.000
_cell.length_c   1.000
_cell.angle_alpha   90.00
_cell.angle_beta   90.00
_cell.angle_gamma   90.00
#
_symmetry.space_group_name_H-M   'P 1'
#
loop_
_entity.id
_entity.type
_entity.pdbx_description
1 polymer ?
#
loop_
_entity_poly.entity_id
_entity_poly.type
_entity_poly.pdbx_seq_one_letter_code
_entity_poly.pdbx_strand_id
1 'polypeptide(L)'
;MRRSLMALSLLLAACAPQVTQAPEARPFLRSEAFYPSATGLEWVYVPEGEPITSPPYRVRVEGPALYEGQEALRFRAFGRGEDRVYYRQVGAFGVRLLGFQDPSARVVFTPPLLEYPPEGLLAPGYRWGGRVEVKVELLSPSGREPLAQGRLDYAMEVLEEREVRLPAGTFRVYRIRQVYQDQAGQTAYEVWFAPRVGEVRTREGRILVERNFQ
;
A
#
# COMPACT_ATOMS: atom_id res chain seq x y z
N MET A 1 29.30 -71.24 -24.91
CA MET A 1 27.85 -71.13 -25.20
C MET A 1 27.14 -70.70 -23.92
N ARG A 2 26.12 -69.83 -24.05
CA ARG A 2 25.21 -69.29 -23.01
C ARG A 2 25.83 -68.26 -22.06
N ARG A 3 25.63 -66.96 -22.34
CA ARG A 3 24.44 -66.10 -22.10
C ARG A 3 24.40 -65.57 -20.66
N SER A 4 25.19 -64.53 -20.42
CA SER A 4 24.98 -63.56 -19.34
C SER A 4 24.54 -62.25 -19.99
N LEU A 5 23.47 -61.65 -19.46
CA LEU A 5 23.12 -60.21 -19.44
C LEU A 5 21.60 -60.09 -19.33
N MET A 6 21.13 -60.08 -18.08
CA MET A 6 19.77 -59.66 -17.75
C MET A 6 19.84 -58.15 -17.47
N ALA A 7 19.13 -57.39 -18.31
CA ALA A 7 19.16 -55.94 -18.35
C ALA A 7 18.51 -55.34 -17.10
N LEU A 8 19.29 -54.55 -16.36
CA LEU A 8 18.85 -53.73 -15.24
C LEU A 8 18.20 -52.47 -15.81
N SER A 9 16.88 -52.38 -15.76
CA SER A 9 16.12 -51.20 -16.17
C SER A 9 15.01 -50.95 -15.15
N LEU A 10 14.87 -49.67 -14.76
CA LEU A 10 13.86 -49.05 -13.88
C LEU A 10 14.37 -48.57 -12.52
N LEU A 11 15.18 -47.50 -12.52
CA LEU A 11 15.16 -46.48 -11.45
C LEU A 11 15.46 -45.11 -12.06
N LEU A 12 14.53 -44.58 -12.86
CA LEU A 12 14.49 -43.14 -13.14
C LEU A 12 13.86 -42.46 -11.92
N ALA A 13 14.68 -42.18 -10.91
CA ALA A 13 14.34 -41.23 -9.86
C ALA A 13 14.18 -39.85 -10.53
N ALA A 14 12.94 -39.41 -10.69
CA ALA A 14 12.62 -38.06 -11.13
C ALA A 14 13.06 -37.08 -10.03
N CYS A 15 14.27 -36.54 -10.16
CA CYS A 15 14.66 -35.31 -9.47
C CYS A 15 13.84 -34.17 -10.08
N ALA A 16 12.64 -33.93 -9.57
CA ALA A 16 11.97 -32.65 -9.78
C ALA A 16 12.79 -31.58 -9.04
N PRO A 17 13.30 -30.54 -9.73
CA PRO A 17 14.00 -29.45 -9.04
C PRO A 17 12.99 -28.76 -8.13
N GLN A 18 13.18 -28.89 -6.82
CA GLN A 18 12.53 -28.01 -5.87
C GLN A 18 13.06 -26.61 -6.16
N VAL A 19 12.19 -25.75 -6.70
CA VAL A 19 12.43 -24.31 -6.75
C VAL A 19 12.36 -23.83 -5.31
N THR A 20 13.48 -23.95 -4.61
CA THR A 20 13.69 -23.31 -3.32
C THR A 20 13.74 -21.82 -3.63
N GLN A 21 12.61 -21.12 -3.53
CA GLN A 21 12.59 -19.67 -3.55
C GLN A 21 13.49 -19.21 -2.40
N ALA A 22 14.68 -18.72 -2.73
CA ALA A 22 15.55 -18.08 -1.75
C ALA A 22 14.74 -16.97 -1.06
N PRO A 23 14.80 -16.84 0.28
CA PRO A 23 14.12 -15.76 0.97
C PRO A 23 14.53 -14.42 0.33
N GLU A 24 13.56 -13.64 -0.13
CA GLU A 24 13.82 -12.30 -0.67
C GLU A 24 14.53 -11.49 0.43
N ALA A 25 15.78 -11.09 0.18
CA ALA A 25 16.56 -10.34 1.16
C ALA A 25 15.87 -8.99 1.40
N ARG A 26 15.41 -8.74 2.63
CA ARG A 26 14.82 -7.47 3.05
C ARG A 26 15.85 -6.66 3.82
N PRO A 27 16.56 -5.71 3.19
CA PRO A 27 17.49 -4.87 3.91
C PRO A 27 16.72 -4.02 4.93
N PHE A 28 17.35 -3.81 6.07
CA PHE A 28 16.88 -2.85 7.05
C PHE A 28 17.33 -1.45 6.66
N LEU A 29 16.39 -0.50 6.55
CA LEU A 29 16.62 0.86 6.06
C LEU A 29 16.46 1.89 7.20
N ARG A 30 17.07 3.07 7.04
CA ARG A 30 16.82 4.22 7.90
C ARG A 30 15.89 5.19 7.18
N SER A 31 14.86 5.68 7.85
CA SER A 31 13.97 6.70 7.31
C SER A 31 13.75 7.82 8.32
N GLU A 32 14.23 9.02 7.99
CA GLU A 32 14.09 10.18 8.87
C GLU A 32 12.89 11.06 8.50
N ALA A 33 12.33 10.85 7.30
CA ALA A 33 11.24 11.65 6.76
C ALA A 33 9.94 11.44 7.55
N PHE A 34 9.22 12.52 7.82
CA PHE A 34 7.94 12.47 8.53
C PHE A 34 6.89 11.62 7.80
N TYR A 35 6.88 11.69 6.46
CA TYR A 35 6.16 10.80 5.55
C TYR A 35 7.17 9.86 4.87
N PRO A 36 7.37 8.63 5.35
CA PRO A 36 8.37 7.73 4.78
C PRO A 36 8.02 7.33 3.34
N SER A 37 8.95 7.57 2.41
CA SER A 37 8.70 7.35 0.98
C SER A 37 9.95 6.92 0.20
N ALA A 38 11.01 6.48 0.89
CA ALA A 38 12.21 5.97 0.22
C ALA A 38 11.92 4.63 -0.47
N THR A 39 12.53 4.40 -1.63
CA THR A 39 12.43 3.12 -2.35
C THR A 39 12.88 1.96 -1.48
N GLY A 40 12.12 0.85 -1.50
CA GLY A 40 12.42 -0.35 -0.74
C GLY A 40 11.89 -0.36 0.69
N LEU A 41 11.30 0.73 1.18
CA LEU A 41 10.54 0.68 2.43
C LEU A 41 9.34 -0.25 2.27
N GLU A 42 9.13 -1.11 3.25
CA GLU A 42 8.07 -2.10 3.29
C GLU A 42 7.38 -2.10 4.66
N TRP A 43 6.06 -2.21 4.62
CA TRP A 43 5.17 -2.42 5.75
C TRP A 43 4.44 -3.73 5.59
N VAL A 44 4.19 -4.42 6.71
CA VAL A 44 3.48 -5.68 6.76
C VAL A 44 2.31 -5.56 7.72
N TYR A 45 1.13 -5.93 7.26
CA TYR A 45 -0.11 -5.78 8.00
C TYR A 45 -0.89 -7.08 8.08
N VAL A 46 -1.68 -7.23 9.13
CA VAL A 46 -2.74 -8.24 9.24
C VAL A 46 -4.06 -7.53 9.58
N PRO A 47 -5.22 -8.07 9.19
CA PRO A 47 -6.51 -7.56 9.66
C PRO A 47 -6.56 -7.55 11.19
N GLU A 48 -7.11 -6.50 11.77
CA GLU A 48 -7.27 -6.42 13.22
C GLU A 48 -8.12 -7.58 13.74
N GLY A 49 -7.65 -8.21 14.83
CA GLY A 49 -8.30 -9.37 15.44
C GLY A 49 -7.89 -10.71 14.82
N GLU A 50 -7.22 -10.74 13.66
CA GLU A 50 -6.63 -11.96 13.14
C GLU A 50 -5.30 -12.30 13.83
N PRO A 51 -4.90 -13.59 13.88
CA PRO A 51 -3.58 -13.99 14.34
C PRO A 51 -2.45 -13.32 13.56
N ILE A 52 -1.35 -12.96 14.22
CA ILE A 52 -0.16 -12.40 13.55
C ILE A 52 0.48 -13.35 12.54
N THR A 53 0.17 -14.65 12.63
CA THR A 53 0.61 -15.70 11.71
C THR A 53 -0.29 -15.83 10.48
N SER A 54 -1.40 -15.09 10.40
CA SER A 54 -2.23 -15.02 9.20
C SER A 54 -1.41 -14.54 8.00
N PRO A 55 -1.76 -14.97 6.77
CA PRO A 55 -1.18 -14.41 5.56
C PRO A 55 -1.28 -12.87 5.57
N PRO A 56 -0.16 -12.14 5.39
CA PRO A 56 -0.19 -10.69 5.56
C PRO A 56 -0.58 -9.96 4.28
N TYR A 57 -0.96 -8.70 4.44
CA TYR A 57 -0.88 -7.68 3.40
C TYR A 57 0.46 -6.96 3.50
N ARG A 58 0.98 -6.47 2.37
CA ARG A 58 2.22 -5.70 2.30
C ARG A 58 2.00 -4.42 1.56
N VAL A 59 2.71 -3.37 1.96
CA VAL A 59 2.88 -2.15 1.16
C VAL A 59 4.36 -1.95 0.94
N ARG A 60 4.79 -1.73 -0.30
CA ARG A 60 6.20 -1.49 -0.65
C ARG A 60 6.32 -0.23 -1.50
N VAL A 61 7.33 0.59 -1.23
CA VAL A 61 7.72 1.68 -2.14
C VAL A 61 8.57 1.10 -3.25
N GLU A 62 8.04 1.06 -4.47
CA GLU A 62 8.76 0.56 -5.65
C GLU A 62 9.72 1.61 -6.23
N GLY A 63 9.46 2.89 -5.96
CA GLY A 63 10.32 4.00 -6.35
C GLY A 63 9.67 4.98 -7.35
N PRO A 64 10.47 5.83 -8.01
CA PRO A 64 9.99 6.87 -8.93
C PRO A 64 9.27 6.30 -10.16
N ALA A 65 8.26 7.03 -10.62
CA ALA A 65 7.52 6.76 -11.85
C ALA A 65 6.84 8.02 -12.38
N LEU A 66 6.18 7.88 -13.54
CA LEU A 66 5.27 8.87 -14.09
C LEU A 66 3.83 8.39 -14.00
N TYR A 67 2.91 9.30 -13.69
CA TYR A 67 1.47 9.07 -13.69
C TYR A 67 0.74 10.28 -14.26
N GLU A 68 0.04 10.12 -15.39
CA GLU A 68 -0.55 11.24 -16.14
C GLU A 68 0.46 12.35 -16.44
N GLY A 69 1.68 11.97 -16.85
CA GLY A 69 2.76 12.92 -17.18
C GLY A 69 3.36 13.65 -15.97
N GLN A 70 2.92 13.34 -14.75
CA GLN A 70 3.45 13.92 -13.52
C GLN A 70 4.40 12.94 -12.82
N GLU A 71 5.45 13.47 -12.20
CA GLU A 71 6.33 12.69 -11.33
C GLU A 71 5.57 12.18 -10.11
N ALA A 72 5.79 10.90 -9.78
CA ALA A 72 5.18 10.22 -8.66
C ALA A 72 6.14 9.16 -8.08
N LEU A 73 5.84 8.72 -6.87
CA LEU A 73 6.37 7.50 -6.26
C LEU A 73 5.30 6.41 -6.31
N ARG A 74 5.72 5.20 -6.66
CA ARG A 74 4.86 4.01 -6.67
C ARG A 74 4.89 3.32 -5.31
N PHE A 75 3.70 3.15 -4.74
CA PHE A 75 3.48 2.35 -3.55
C PHE A 75 2.59 1.17 -3.92
N ARG A 76 3.12 -0.05 -3.89
CA ARG A 76 2.37 -1.26 -4.21
C ARG A 76 1.84 -1.90 -2.93
N ALA A 77 0.53 -1.99 -2.80
CA ALA A 77 -0.18 -2.79 -1.81
C ALA A 77 -0.50 -4.17 -2.42
N PHE A 78 -0.13 -5.25 -1.74
CA PHE A 78 -0.34 -6.61 -2.25
C PHE A 78 -0.49 -7.66 -1.15
N GLY A 79 -1.14 -8.77 -1.47
CA GLY A 79 -1.36 -9.90 -0.57
C GLY A 79 -2.84 -10.27 -0.47
N ARG A 80 -3.14 -11.55 -0.21
CA ARG A 80 -4.52 -12.08 -0.09
C ARG A 80 -5.44 -11.70 -1.27
N GLY A 81 -4.89 -11.69 -2.49
CA GLY A 81 -5.63 -11.34 -3.71
C GLY A 81 -5.69 -9.84 -4.02
N GLU A 82 -5.19 -8.98 -3.12
CA GLU A 82 -4.96 -7.57 -3.43
C GLU A 82 -3.68 -7.42 -4.26
N ASP A 83 -3.76 -6.58 -5.29
CA ASP A 83 -2.62 -6.01 -6.00
C ASP A 83 -3.04 -4.62 -6.48
N ARG A 84 -2.54 -3.56 -5.82
CA ARG A 84 -2.89 -2.18 -6.11
C ARG A 84 -1.66 -1.31 -6.03
N VAL A 85 -1.46 -0.46 -7.02
CA VAL A 85 -0.37 0.52 -7.06
C VAL A 85 -0.94 1.91 -6.87
N TYR A 86 -0.53 2.59 -5.81
CA TYR A 86 -0.82 3.99 -5.55
C TYR A 86 0.31 4.87 -6.09
N TYR A 87 -0.06 5.99 -6.70
CA TYR A 87 0.88 6.97 -7.24
C TYR A 87 0.80 8.24 -6.40
N ARG A 88 1.85 8.50 -5.63
CA ARG A 88 1.90 9.59 -4.65
C ARG A 88 3.00 10.58 -4.96
N GLN A 89 2.75 11.84 -4.67
CA GLN A 89 3.78 12.86 -4.51
C GLN A 89 3.97 13.09 -3.02
N VAL A 90 5.23 13.12 -2.58
CA VAL A 90 5.61 13.34 -1.18
C VAL A 90 6.61 14.47 -1.13
N GLY A 91 6.36 15.49 -0.30
CA GLY A 91 7.24 16.64 -0.15
C GLY A 91 6.80 17.58 0.97
N ALA A 92 7.31 18.81 0.96
CA ALA A 92 6.97 19.82 1.98
C ALA A 92 5.48 20.19 2.00
N PHE A 93 4.76 19.94 0.91
CA PHE A 93 3.31 20.10 0.80
C PHE A 93 2.51 18.96 1.44
N GLY A 94 3.16 17.95 2.01
CA GLY A 94 2.53 16.74 2.53
C GLY A 94 2.54 15.58 1.53
N VAL A 95 1.47 14.79 1.53
CA VAL A 95 1.27 13.64 0.64
C VAL A 95 0.06 13.87 -0.25
N ARG A 96 0.28 13.85 -1.56
CA ARG A 96 -0.79 13.96 -2.57
C ARG A 96 -0.93 12.66 -3.32
N LEU A 97 -2.16 12.17 -3.47
CA LEU A 97 -2.51 11.01 -4.26
C LEU A 97 -2.98 11.43 -5.63
N LEU A 98 -2.21 11.06 -6.66
CA LEU A 98 -2.55 11.32 -8.05
C LEU A 98 -3.59 10.33 -8.57
N GLY A 99 -3.58 9.14 -8.00
CA GLY A 99 -4.43 8.05 -8.41
C GLY A 99 -3.91 6.70 -7.96
N PHE A 100 -4.62 5.65 -8.34
CA PHE A 100 -4.18 4.28 -8.14
C PHE A 100 -4.53 3.40 -9.35
N GLN A 101 -4.01 2.19 -9.34
CA GLN A 101 -4.21 1.21 -10.38
C GLN A 101 -4.26 -0.19 -9.78
N ASP A 102 -5.28 -0.94 -10.18
CA ASP A 102 -5.43 -2.38 -9.94
C ASP A 102 -5.24 -3.11 -11.30
N PRO A 103 -5.20 -4.46 -11.35
CA PRO A 103 -4.99 -5.18 -12.61
C PRO A 103 -6.00 -4.86 -13.71
N SER A 104 -7.24 -4.50 -13.34
CA SER A 104 -8.33 -4.28 -14.27
C SER A 104 -8.63 -2.81 -14.58
N ALA A 105 -8.21 -1.90 -13.71
CA ALA A 105 -8.66 -0.51 -13.78
C ALA A 105 -7.65 0.46 -13.17
N ARG A 106 -7.76 1.71 -13.61
CA ARG A 106 -6.96 2.82 -13.14
C ARG A 106 -7.88 3.98 -12.77
N VAL A 107 -7.54 4.66 -11.68
CA VAL A 107 -8.30 5.79 -11.14
C VAL A 107 -7.40 7.01 -11.01
N VAL A 108 -7.77 8.12 -11.63
CA VAL A 108 -7.04 9.40 -11.63
C VAL A 108 -7.82 10.45 -10.84
N PHE A 109 -7.12 11.25 -10.04
CA PHE A 109 -7.66 12.40 -9.31
C PHE A 109 -7.14 13.72 -9.88
N THR A 110 -8.06 14.63 -10.23
CA THR A 110 -7.74 15.97 -10.74
C THR A 110 -8.50 17.06 -9.98
N PRO A 111 -7.84 17.94 -9.21
CA PRO A 111 -6.41 17.90 -8.85
C PRO A 111 -6.07 16.65 -7.99
N PRO A 112 -4.78 16.36 -7.75
CA PRO A 112 -4.38 15.31 -6.81
C PRO A 112 -5.03 15.48 -5.44
N LEU A 113 -5.47 14.38 -4.83
CA LEU A 113 -6.11 14.36 -3.52
C LEU A 113 -5.05 14.55 -2.42
N LEU A 114 -5.27 15.46 -1.46
CA LEU A 114 -4.35 15.66 -0.33
C LEU A 114 -4.61 14.58 0.75
N GLU A 115 -3.82 13.50 0.76
CA GLU A 115 -3.95 12.42 1.74
C GLU A 115 -3.50 12.86 3.12
N TYR A 116 -2.36 13.56 3.19
CA TYR A 116 -1.80 14.10 4.42
C TYR A 116 -1.31 15.53 4.20
N PRO A 117 -1.54 16.47 5.13
CA PRO A 117 -1.11 17.86 5.01
C PRO A 117 0.42 17.99 5.17
N PRO A 118 1.01 19.19 5.06
CA PRO A 118 2.35 19.47 5.58
C PRO A 118 2.52 19.02 7.04
N GLU A 119 3.72 18.49 7.38
CA GLU A 119 4.06 17.97 8.72
C GLU A 119 3.67 18.92 9.85
N GLY A 120 4.01 20.21 9.72
CA GLY A 120 3.77 21.22 10.76
C GLY A 120 2.29 21.55 11.01
N LEU A 121 1.37 21.02 10.21
CA LEU A 121 -0.07 21.19 10.38
C LEU A 121 -0.76 19.96 11.00
N LEU A 122 -0.08 18.81 11.01
CA LEU A 122 -0.69 17.57 11.50
C LEU A 122 -0.74 17.55 13.03
N ALA A 123 -1.83 18.05 13.60
CA ALA A 123 -2.08 18.13 15.04
C ALA A 123 -3.57 17.91 15.36
N PRO A 124 -3.94 17.49 16.59
CA PRO A 124 -5.33 17.31 17.00
C PRO A 124 -6.23 18.52 16.69
N GLY A 125 -7.41 18.25 16.14
CA GLY A 125 -8.37 19.26 15.69
C GLY A 125 -8.09 19.85 14.30
N TYR A 126 -6.91 19.59 13.71
CA TYR A 126 -6.63 20.04 12.35
C TYR A 126 -7.51 19.32 11.33
N ARG A 127 -8.02 20.07 10.36
CA ARG A 127 -8.92 19.61 9.31
C ARG A 127 -8.42 20.02 7.94
N TRP A 128 -8.52 19.12 6.98
CA TRP A 128 -8.25 19.41 5.58
C TRP A 128 -9.21 18.64 4.69
N GLY A 129 -9.33 19.04 3.43
CA GLY A 129 -10.26 18.42 2.52
C GLY A 129 -10.29 19.15 1.19
N GLY A 130 -11.18 18.71 0.32
CA GLY A 130 -11.40 19.35 -0.96
C GLY A 130 -12.34 18.56 -1.83
N ARG A 131 -12.38 18.95 -3.10
CA ARG A 131 -13.13 18.26 -4.15
C ARG A 131 -12.17 17.92 -5.28
N VAL A 132 -12.28 16.71 -5.81
CA VAL A 132 -11.53 16.25 -6.97
C VAL A 132 -12.48 15.70 -8.02
N GLU A 133 -12.09 15.82 -9.28
CA GLU A 133 -12.65 15.00 -10.35
C GLU A 133 -11.98 13.63 -10.33
N VAL A 134 -12.79 12.58 -10.45
CA VAL A 134 -12.35 11.19 -10.51
C VAL A 134 -12.58 10.68 -11.91
N LYS A 135 -11.53 10.19 -12.58
CA LYS A 135 -11.64 9.47 -13.85
C LYS A 135 -11.24 8.02 -13.64
N VAL A 136 -12.09 7.09 -14.06
CA VAL A 136 -11.85 5.65 -14.02
C VAL A 136 -11.68 5.15 -15.44
N GLU A 137 -10.60 4.42 -15.69
CA GLU A 137 -10.29 3.81 -16.98
C GLU A 137 -10.13 2.30 -16.78
N LEU A 138 -10.77 1.50 -17.64
CA LEU A 138 -10.46 0.08 -17.74
C LEU A 138 -9.11 -0.11 -18.42
N LEU A 139 -8.37 -1.09 -17.92
CA LEU A 139 -7.13 -1.55 -18.53
C LEU A 139 -7.43 -2.82 -19.32
N SER A 140 -7.39 -2.71 -20.64
CA SER A 140 -7.57 -3.81 -21.58
C SER A 140 -6.25 -4.08 -22.32
N PRO A 141 -6.08 -5.26 -22.95
CA PRO A 141 -4.92 -5.52 -23.79
C PRO A 141 -4.76 -4.52 -24.95
N SER A 142 -5.86 -3.91 -25.40
CA SER A 142 -5.90 -2.88 -26.45
C SER A 142 -5.58 -1.47 -25.96
N GLY A 143 -5.51 -1.24 -24.65
CA GLY A 143 -5.13 0.06 -24.08
C GLY A 143 -5.99 0.48 -22.89
N ARG A 144 -6.29 1.78 -22.83
CA ARG A 144 -7.09 2.39 -21.76
C ARG A 144 -8.43 2.82 -22.32
N GLU A 145 -9.50 2.40 -21.68
CA GLU A 145 -10.88 2.72 -22.09
C GLU A 145 -11.58 3.47 -20.96
N PRO A 146 -12.20 4.65 -21.21
CA PRO A 146 -12.96 5.34 -20.18
C PRO A 146 -14.10 4.47 -19.65
N LEU A 147 -14.17 4.31 -18.32
CA LEU A 147 -15.23 3.55 -17.64
C LEU A 147 -16.25 4.47 -16.97
N ALA A 148 -15.76 5.45 -16.21
CA ALA A 148 -16.59 6.35 -15.45
C ALA A 148 -15.86 7.67 -15.18
N GLN A 149 -16.62 8.72 -14.93
CA GLN A 149 -16.12 9.98 -14.42
C GLN A 149 -17.10 10.53 -13.39
N GLY A 150 -16.59 11.18 -12.34
CA GLY A 150 -17.41 11.74 -11.29
C GLY A 150 -16.67 12.78 -10.46
N ARG A 151 -17.31 13.21 -9.38
CA ARG A 151 -16.73 14.09 -8.37
C ARG A 151 -16.67 13.36 -7.04
N LEU A 152 -15.59 13.62 -6.31
CA LEU A 152 -15.37 13.13 -4.97
C LEU A 152 -15.06 14.32 -4.06
N ASP A 153 -15.93 14.57 -3.09
CA ASP A 153 -15.66 15.44 -1.96
C ASP A 153 -14.99 14.61 -0.86
N TYR A 154 -13.95 15.15 -0.24
CA TYR A 154 -13.27 14.50 0.87
C TYR A 154 -12.97 15.47 2.00
N ALA A 155 -13.05 14.98 3.24
CA ALA A 155 -12.76 15.73 4.45
C ALA A 155 -12.05 14.83 5.45
N MET A 156 -10.97 15.34 6.02
CA MET A 156 -10.13 14.65 7.00
C MET A 156 -10.03 15.48 8.27
N GLU A 157 -9.92 14.80 9.40
CA GLU A 157 -9.78 15.44 10.72
C GLU A 157 -8.85 14.62 11.60
N VAL A 158 -7.87 15.28 12.21
CA VAL A 158 -7.11 14.68 13.32
C VAL A 158 -7.99 14.72 14.56
N LEU A 159 -8.49 13.57 14.99
CA LEU A 159 -9.37 13.49 16.16
C LEU A 159 -8.59 13.68 17.47
N GLU A 160 -7.45 13.02 17.57
CA GLU A 160 -6.61 13.02 18.76
C GLU A 160 -5.20 12.54 18.44
N GLU A 161 -4.30 12.75 19.40
CA GLU A 161 -2.99 12.12 19.46
C GLU A 161 -2.95 11.17 20.66
N ARG A 162 -2.49 9.94 20.46
CA ARG A 162 -2.39 8.95 21.53
C ARG A 162 -1.26 7.96 21.34
N GLU A 163 -0.91 7.26 22.41
CA GLU A 163 0.00 6.11 22.31
C GLU A 163 -0.79 4.83 22.01
N VAL A 164 -0.26 4.00 21.13
CA VAL A 164 -0.79 2.67 20.82
C VAL A 164 0.33 1.63 20.85
N ARG A 165 -0.01 0.41 21.28
CA ARG A 165 0.88 -0.75 21.25
C ARG A 165 0.38 -1.73 20.21
N LEU A 166 1.24 -2.06 19.25
CA LEU A 166 0.99 -3.01 18.17
C LEU A 166 2.12 -4.03 18.12
N PRO A 167 1.98 -5.16 17.39
CA PRO A 167 3.05 -6.14 17.28
C PRO A 167 4.36 -5.55 16.72
N ALA A 168 4.27 -4.55 15.84
CA ALA A 168 5.44 -3.85 15.29
C ALA A 168 6.12 -2.86 16.25
N GLY A 169 5.56 -2.61 17.44
CA GLY A 169 6.12 -1.69 18.43
C GLY A 169 5.10 -0.78 19.11
N THR A 170 5.61 0.20 19.87
CA THR A 170 4.81 1.25 20.49
C THR A 170 4.95 2.53 19.70
N PHE A 171 3.83 3.18 19.40
CA PHE A 171 3.78 4.35 18.53
C PHE A 171 2.95 5.47 19.14
N ARG A 172 3.42 6.71 19.00
CA ARG A 172 2.60 7.91 19.15
C ARG A 172 1.90 8.16 17.81
N VAL A 173 0.57 8.12 17.80
CA VAL A 173 -0.24 8.19 16.57
C VAL A 173 -1.19 9.36 16.59
N TYR A 174 -1.43 9.91 15.41
CA TYR A 174 -2.59 10.71 15.10
C TYR A 174 -3.72 9.80 14.62
N ARG A 175 -4.84 9.84 15.31
CA ARG A 175 -6.06 9.14 14.90
C ARG A 175 -6.84 10.06 13.97
N ILE A 176 -6.92 9.70 12.70
CA ILE A 176 -7.43 10.57 11.64
C ILE A 176 -8.72 9.96 11.09
N ARG A 177 -9.81 10.73 11.17
CA ARG A 177 -11.05 10.42 10.46
C ARG A 177 -10.92 10.83 9.01
N GLN A 178 -11.36 9.98 8.10
CA GLN A 178 -11.45 10.25 6.67
C GLN A 178 -12.90 10.10 6.22
N VAL A 179 -13.45 11.12 5.58
CA VAL A 179 -14.80 11.11 5.03
C VAL A 179 -14.71 11.35 3.54
N TYR A 180 -15.38 10.52 2.76
CA TYR A 180 -15.45 10.58 1.31
C TYR A 180 -16.92 10.60 0.90
N GLN A 181 -17.28 11.50 -0.02
CA GLN A 181 -18.63 11.66 -0.51
C GLN A 181 -18.64 11.77 -2.03
N ASP A 182 -19.45 10.93 -2.67
CA ASP A 182 -19.71 10.93 -4.10
C ASP A 182 -21.22 10.79 -4.37
N GLN A 183 -21.59 10.45 -5.61
CA GLN A 183 -22.99 10.26 -5.99
C GLN A 183 -23.65 9.02 -5.36
N ALA A 184 -22.86 8.00 -5.00
CA ALA A 184 -23.35 6.78 -4.37
C ALA A 184 -23.60 6.97 -2.87
N GLY A 185 -22.92 7.93 -2.24
CA GLY A 185 -23.20 8.34 -0.87
C GLY A 185 -21.96 8.83 -0.14
N GLN A 186 -22.03 8.79 1.19
CA GLN A 186 -20.93 9.15 2.07
C GLN A 186 -20.40 7.92 2.79
N THR A 187 -19.07 7.76 2.80
CA THR A 187 -18.37 6.73 3.58
C THR A 187 -17.36 7.38 4.52
N ALA A 188 -17.19 6.81 5.70
CA ALA A 188 -16.21 7.25 6.68
C ALA A 188 -15.27 6.10 7.08
N TYR A 189 -13.99 6.43 7.23
CA TYR A 189 -12.94 5.54 7.68
C TYR A 189 -12.13 6.20 8.81
N GLU A 190 -11.28 5.40 9.43
CA GLU A 190 -10.30 5.88 10.40
C GLU A 190 -8.93 5.24 10.09
N VAL A 191 -7.88 6.05 10.15
CA VAL A 191 -6.48 5.60 10.07
C VAL A 191 -5.73 6.05 11.31
N TRP A 192 -4.71 5.28 11.72
CA TRP A 192 -3.76 5.72 12.74
C TRP A 192 -2.40 5.95 12.09
N PHE A 193 -1.99 7.20 12.04
CA PHE A 193 -0.74 7.61 11.42
C PHE A 193 0.32 7.89 12.50
N ALA A 194 1.47 7.22 12.43
CA ALA A 194 2.64 7.51 13.26
C ALA A 194 3.70 8.26 12.42
N PRO A 195 4.17 9.44 12.87
CA PRO A 195 5.29 10.14 12.24
C PRO A 195 6.50 9.24 12.01
N ARG A 196 7.14 9.37 10.83
CA ARG A 196 8.31 8.56 10.41
C ARG A 196 8.05 7.05 10.31
N VAL A 197 6.80 6.63 10.46
CA VAL A 197 6.37 5.24 10.24
C VAL A 197 5.32 5.19 9.15
N GLY A 198 4.35 6.09 9.12
CA GLY A 198 3.20 6.01 8.21
C GLY A 198 1.95 5.46 8.91
N GLU A 199 1.05 4.85 8.17
CA GLU A 199 -0.15 4.21 8.72
C GLU A 199 0.24 2.97 9.53
N VAL A 200 0.02 2.99 10.85
CA VAL A 200 0.16 1.80 11.71
C VAL A 200 -1.18 1.06 11.88
N ARG A 201 -2.27 1.74 11.53
CA ARG A 201 -3.58 1.15 11.24
C ARG A 201 -4.12 1.76 9.95
N THR A 202 -4.42 0.93 8.96
CA THR A 202 -4.94 1.36 7.65
C THR A 202 -6.45 1.54 7.67
N ARG A 203 -6.99 2.21 6.64
CA ARG A 203 -8.43 2.47 6.50
C ARG A 203 -9.26 1.18 6.38
N GLU A 204 -8.65 0.09 5.89
CA GLU A 204 -9.25 -1.24 5.77
C GLU A 204 -9.25 -2.01 7.11
N GLY A 205 -8.82 -1.38 8.21
CA GLY A 205 -8.80 -2.01 9.53
C GLY A 205 -7.65 -2.99 9.72
N ARG A 206 -6.51 -2.77 9.05
CA ARG A 206 -5.31 -3.61 9.16
C ARG A 206 -4.30 -2.97 10.08
N ILE A 207 -3.67 -3.77 10.95
CA ILE A 207 -2.67 -3.31 11.93
C ILE A 207 -1.26 -3.68 11.49
N LEU A 208 -0.29 -2.80 11.77
CA LEU A 208 1.12 -3.01 11.44
C LEU A 208 1.72 -4.08 12.35
N VAL A 209 2.31 -5.11 11.74
CA VAL A 209 2.98 -6.21 12.45
C VAL A 209 4.49 -6.24 12.24
N GLU A 210 4.97 -5.73 11.10
CA GLU A 210 6.40 -5.68 10.77
C GLU A 210 6.66 -4.49 9.83
N ARG A 211 7.87 -3.93 9.89
CA ARG A 211 8.42 -2.98 8.90
C ARG A 211 9.91 -3.20 8.76
N ASN A 212 10.49 -2.92 7.60
CA ASN A 212 11.93 -3.10 7.36
C ASN A 212 12.76 -1.82 7.60
N PHE A 213 12.27 -0.88 8.41
CA PHE A 213 12.97 0.38 8.63
C PHE A 213 12.71 0.98 10.01
N GLN A 214 13.56 1.93 10.41
CA GLN A 214 13.36 2.76 11.59
C GLN A 214 13.57 4.23 11.32
#